data_AF-A0A2T4WNK5-F1
#
_entry.id   AF-A0A2T4WNK5-F1
#
_cell.length_a   1.000
_cell.length_b   1.000
_cell.length_c   1.000
_cell.angle_alpha   90.00
_cell.angle_beta   90.00
_cell.angle_gamma   90.00
#
_symmetry.space_group_name_H-M   'P 1'
#
loop_
_entity.id
_entity.type
_entity.pdbx_description
1 polymer ?
#
loop_
_entity_poly.entity_id
_entity_poly.type
_entity_poly.pdbx_seq_one_letter_code
_entity_poly.pdbx_strand_id
1 'polypeptide(L)'
;MGSKARFTKDLLPIILKDRKPKQAYLEPFAGGMNMIDKVDGIRIANDQHQELMAMWQALINENWDPPKTVSEAEYKHIKYNPNEYPKYLVGYVGFNSFGGKWFAGYRCDKEGKRD
;
A
#
# COMPACT_ATOMS: atom_id res chain seq x y z
N MET A 1 7.82 3.71 2.43
CA MET A 1 9.26 3.94 2.15
C MET A 1 9.99 2.61 2.00
N GLY A 2 11.21 2.59 1.43
CA GLY A 2 12.03 1.37 1.36
C GLY A 2 11.68 0.41 0.22
N SER A 3 10.91 0.87 -0.78
CA SER A 3 10.55 0.07 -1.96
C SER A 3 11.80 -0.46 -2.68
N LYS A 4 11.69 -1.71 -3.16
CA LYS A 4 12.73 -2.38 -3.94
C LYS A 4 12.49 -2.30 -5.45
N ALA A 5 11.54 -1.47 -5.89
CA ALA A 5 11.18 -1.28 -7.30
C ALA A 5 12.39 -1.02 -8.22
N ARG A 6 13.41 -0.30 -7.73
CA ARG A 6 14.62 0.03 -8.50
C ARG A 6 15.53 -1.18 -8.74
N PHE A 7 15.45 -2.19 -7.87
CA PHE A 7 16.31 -3.37 -7.87
C PHE A 7 15.57 -4.62 -8.38
N THR A 8 14.32 -4.48 -8.82
CA THR A 8 13.48 -5.61 -9.25
C THR A 8 14.14 -6.44 -10.34
N LYS A 9 14.82 -5.80 -11.30
CA LYS A 9 15.50 -6.45 -12.43
C LYS A 9 16.68 -7.33 -12.00
N ASP A 10 17.33 -6.98 -10.90
CA ASP A 10 18.49 -7.71 -10.40
C ASP A 10 18.07 -8.81 -9.41
N LEU A 11 17.06 -8.52 -8.57
CA LEU A 11 16.63 -9.42 -7.50
C LEU A 11 15.68 -10.52 -7.97
N LEU A 12 14.69 -10.21 -8.83
CA LEU A 12 13.70 -11.22 -9.23
C LEU A 12 14.30 -12.41 -9.98
N PRO A 13 15.27 -12.27 -10.90
CA PRO A 13 15.89 -13.42 -11.55
C PRO A 13 16.54 -14.39 -10.55
N ILE A 14 17.11 -13.86 -9.46
CA ILE A 14 17.74 -14.67 -8.41
C ILE A 14 16.67 -15.36 -7.57
N ILE A 15 15.65 -14.62 -7.13
CA ILE A 15 14.59 -15.14 -6.26
C ILE A 15 13.72 -16.19 -6.99
N LEU A 16 13.47 -15.98 -8.28
CA LEU A 16 12.59 -16.82 -9.09
C LEU A 16 13.31 -17.94 -9.85
N LYS A 17 14.65 -17.99 -9.79
CA LYS A 17 15.50 -18.88 -10.60
C LYS A 17 15.00 -20.33 -10.65
N ASP A 18 14.66 -20.87 -9.48
CA ASP A 18 14.28 -22.27 -9.32
C ASP A 18 12.79 -22.44 -8.97
N ARG A 19 11.97 -21.40 -9.20
CA ARG A 19 10.53 -21.44 -8.94
C ARG A 19 9.86 -22.42 -9.90
N LYS A 20 9.18 -23.43 -9.35
CA LYS A 20 8.49 -24.45 -10.14
C LYS A 20 7.13 -23.95 -10.66
N PRO A 21 6.60 -24.54 -11.74
CA PRO A 21 5.23 -24.28 -12.17
C PRO A 21 4.22 -24.49 -11.03
N LYS A 22 3.26 -23.56 -10.88
CA LYS A 22 2.25 -23.55 -9.82
C LYS A 22 2.79 -23.36 -8.39
N GLN A 23 4.09 -23.14 -8.20
CA GLN A 23 4.63 -22.78 -6.90
C GLN A 23 4.26 -21.33 -6.55
N ALA A 24 3.63 -21.14 -5.39
CA ALA A 24 3.29 -19.81 -4.90
C ALA A 24 4.55 -18.97 -4.66
N TYR A 25 4.53 -17.71 -5.09
CA TYR A 25 5.50 -16.71 -4.66
C TYR A 25 4.97 -16.02 -3.40
N LEU A 26 5.71 -16.14 -2.30
CA LEU A 26 5.37 -15.52 -1.02
C LEU A 26 6.25 -14.27 -0.83
N GLU A 27 5.62 -13.11 -0.64
CA GLU A 27 6.30 -11.89 -0.21
C GLU A 27 5.82 -11.50 1.20
N PRO A 28 6.58 -11.84 2.26
CA PRO A 28 6.16 -11.64 3.65
C PRO A 28 6.05 -10.18 4.10
N PHE A 29 6.71 -9.27 3.36
CA PHE A 29 6.85 -7.84 3.64
C PHE A 29 6.56 -7.04 2.38
N ALA A 30 5.35 -7.20 1.85
CA ALA A 30 4.99 -6.70 0.52
C ALA A 30 4.89 -5.18 0.46
N GLY A 31 4.54 -4.51 1.57
CA GLY A 31 4.43 -3.05 1.64
C GLY A 31 3.61 -2.46 0.49
N GLY A 32 4.28 -1.69 -0.37
CA GLY A 32 3.67 -1.07 -1.55
C GLY A 32 3.52 -1.98 -2.78
N MET A 33 3.66 -3.30 -2.64
CA MET A 33 3.48 -4.32 -3.69
C MET A 33 4.41 -4.23 -4.91
N ASN A 34 5.49 -3.44 -4.83
CA ASN A 34 6.31 -3.08 -5.99
C ASN A 34 7.22 -4.20 -6.56
N MET A 35 7.36 -5.31 -5.83
CA MET A 35 8.11 -6.49 -6.27
C MET A 35 7.14 -7.56 -6.78
N ILE A 36 6.19 -7.97 -5.94
CA ILE A 36 5.18 -8.99 -6.27
C ILE A 36 4.30 -8.66 -7.48
N ASP A 37 4.10 -7.38 -7.81
CA ASP A 37 3.33 -6.98 -9.00
C ASP A 37 4.04 -7.32 -10.33
N LYS A 38 5.36 -7.61 -10.30
CA LYS A 38 6.13 -8.09 -11.47
C LYS A 38 6.25 -9.63 -11.52
N VAL A 39 5.64 -10.33 -10.57
CA VAL A 39 5.69 -11.80 -10.50
C VAL A 39 4.39 -12.39 -11.06
N ASP A 40 4.51 -13.38 -11.94
CA ASP A 40 3.35 -14.06 -12.51
C ASP A 40 2.85 -15.24 -11.66
N GLY A 41 1.65 -15.73 -11.97
CA GLY A 41 1.05 -16.90 -11.35
C GLY A 41 0.58 -16.68 -9.91
N ILE A 42 0.61 -17.75 -9.10
CA ILE A 42 0.11 -17.72 -7.73
C ILE A 42 1.03 -16.87 -6.85
N ARG A 43 0.44 -15.88 -6.18
CA ARG A 43 1.11 -14.87 -5.37
C ARG A 43 0.43 -14.78 -4.01
N ILE A 44 1.23 -14.67 -2.96
CA ILE A 44 0.77 -14.45 -1.59
C ILE A 44 1.56 -13.25 -1.06
N ALA A 45 0.88 -12.13 -0.85
CA ALA A 45 1.46 -10.95 -0.20
C ALA A 45 1.03 -10.90 1.25
N ASN A 46 1.96 -10.56 2.12
CA ASN A 46 1.70 -10.29 3.53
C ASN A 46 2.43 -9.01 3.96
N ASP A 47 1.88 -8.36 4.97
CA ASP A 47 2.53 -7.30 5.73
C ASP A 47 1.92 -7.30 7.13
N GLN A 48 2.69 -6.87 8.13
CA GLN A 48 2.19 -6.73 9.50
C GLN A 48 1.20 -5.58 9.65
N HIS A 49 1.23 -4.61 8.72
CA HIS A 49 0.36 -3.46 8.75
C HIS A 49 -1.06 -3.81 8.24
N GLN A 50 -1.99 -4.06 9.17
CA GLN A 50 -3.31 -4.57 8.85
C GLN A 50 -4.15 -3.63 7.97
N GLU A 51 -4.05 -2.33 8.19
CA GLU A 51 -4.73 -1.29 7.42
C GLU A 51 -4.22 -1.24 5.97
N LEU A 52 -2.92 -1.44 5.78
CA LEU A 52 -2.33 -1.54 4.44
C LEU A 52 -2.84 -2.77 3.70
N MET A 53 -2.88 -3.92 4.38
CA MET A 53 -3.40 -5.15 3.79
C MET A 53 -4.90 -5.04 3.49
N ALA A 54 -5.69 -4.45 4.39
CA ALA A 54 -7.11 -4.17 4.17
C ALA A 54 -7.32 -3.25 2.96
N MET A 55 -6.49 -2.20 2.82
CA MET A 55 -6.53 -1.31 1.66
C MET A 55 -6.31 -2.07 0.35
N TRP A 56 -5.29 -2.93 0.27
CA TRP A 56 -5.04 -3.72 -0.94
C TRP A 56 -6.16 -4.73 -1.23
N GLN A 57 -6.71 -5.38 -0.20
CA GLN A 57 -7.84 -6.30 -0.34
C GLN A 57 -9.07 -5.58 -0.90
N ALA A 58 -9.43 -4.43 -0.34
CA ALA A 58 -10.57 -3.64 -0.80
C ALA A 58 -10.39 -3.18 -2.26
N LEU A 59 -9.20 -2.70 -2.63
CA LEU A 59 -8.89 -2.24 -3.99
C LEU A 59 -8.94 -3.36 -5.03
N ILE A 60 -8.42 -4.55 -4.70
CA ILE A 60 -8.24 -5.63 -5.68
C ILE A 60 -9.46 -6.54 -5.75
N ASN A 61 -10.10 -6.83 -4.61
CA ASN A 61 -11.10 -7.88 -4.50
C ASN A 61 -12.52 -7.37 -4.24
N GLU A 62 -12.69 -6.13 -3.76
CA GLU A 62 -13.99 -5.61 -3.33
C GLU A 62 -14.52 -4.48 -4.23
N ASN A 63 -13.83 -4.17 -5.34
CA ASN A 63 -14.16 -3.06 -6.25
C ASN A 63 -14.31 -1.72 -5.52
N TRP A 64 -13.55 -1.50 -4.44
CA TRP A 64 -13.61 -0.26 -3.68
C TRP A 64 -13.00 0.90 -4.48
N ASP A 65 -13.77 1.98 -4.67
CA ASP A 65 -13.30 3.25 -5.25
C ASP A 65 -12.86 4.20 -4.13
N PRO A 66 -11.55 4.50 -3.99
CA PRO A 66 -11.06 5.36 -2.92
C PRO A 66 -11.45 6.84 -3.14
N PRO A 67 -11.58 7.63 -2.07
CA PRO A 67 -11.92 9.05 -2.18
C PRO A 67 -10.85 9.81 -2.97
N LYS A 68 -11.28 10.60 -3.95
CA LYS A 68 -10.40 11.43 -4.79
C LYS A 68 -9.76 12.58 -4.01
N THR A 69 -10.47 13.07 -3.01
CA THR A 69 -10.08 14.17 -2.14
C THR A 69 -10.35 13.78 -0.70
N VAL A 70 -9.42 14.17 0.17
CA VAL A 70 -9.56 14.07 1.62
C VAL A 70 -9.06 15.41 2.13
N SER A 71 -9.93 16.18 2.78
CA SER A 71 -9.58 17.47 3.39
C SER A 71 -8.60 17.27 4.56
N GLU A 72 -7.94 18.34 4.98
CA GLU A 72 -7.06 18.28 6.16
C GLU A 72 -7.85 17.90 7.43
N ALA A 73 -9.11 18.36 7.54
CA ALA A 73 -9.99 18.04 8.66
C ALA A 73 -10.33 16.54 8.70
N GLU A 74 -10.74 15.95 7.56
CA GLU A 74 -11.00 14.51 7.45
C GLU A 74 -9.74 13.69 7.72
N TYR A 75 -8.59 14.10 7.17
CA TYR A 75 -7.31 13.45 7.42
C TYR A 75 -6.98 13.41 8.91
N LYS A 76 -7.13 14.54 9.62
CA LYS A 76 -6.89 14.62 11.07
C LYS A 76 -7.88 13.74 11.82
N HIS A 77 -9.16 13.78 11.47
CA HIS A 77 -10.18 12.99 12.13
C HIS A 77 -9.91 11.48 12.00
N ILE A 78 -9.62 11.00 10.78
CA ILE A 78 -9.28 9.59 10.53
C ILE A 78 -7.99 9.19 11.27
N LYS A 79 -6.98 10.06 11.32
CA LYS A 79 -5.71 9.82 12.02
C LYS A 79 -5.90 9.62 13.52
N TYR A 80 -6.76 10.43 14.16
CA TYR A 80 -6.95 10.39 15.61
C TYR A 80 -8.09 9.47 16.06
N ASN A 81 -9.01 9.12 15.16
CA ASN A 81 -10.14 8.22 15.42
C ASN A 81 -10.17 7.01 14.46
N PRO A 82 -9.07 6.24 14.29
CA PRO A 82 -8.99 5.21 13.25
C PRO A 82 -10.01 4.08 13.42
N ASN A 83 -10.45 3.81 14.64
CA ASN A 83 -11.44 2.76 14.93
C ASN A 83 -12.86 3.12 14.48
N GLU A 84 -13.14 4.38 14.16
CA GLU A 84 -14.42 4.84 13.63
C GLU A 84 -14.55 4.60 12.12
N TYR A 85 -13.47 4.20 11.46
CA TYR A 85 -13.40 4.05 10.02
C TYR A 85 -13.03 2.63 9.60
N PRO A 86 -13.45 2.20 8.40
CA PRO A 86 -12.97 0.94 7.83
C PRO A 86 -11.46 0.94 7.66
N LYS A 87 -10.80 -0.17 8.02
CA LYS A 87 -9.33 -0.30 7.96
C LYS A 87 -8.73 0.06 6.60
N TYR A 88 -9.43 -0.27 5.50
CA TYR A 88 -8.96 0.05 4.14
C TYR A 88 -8.89 1.56 3.89
N LEU A 89 -9.84 2.34 4.44
CA LEU A 89 -9.85 3.79 4.33
C LEU A 89 -8.74 4.40 5.20
N VAL A 90 -8.58 3.91 6.44
CA VAL A 90 -7.47 4.32 7.32
C VAL A 90 -6.13 4.04 6.65
N GLY A 91 -5.98 2.87 6.02
CA GLY A 91 -4.80 2.49 5.25
C GLY A 91 -4.52 3.48 4.11
N TYR A 92 -5.53 3.72 3.28
CA TYR A 92 -5.43 4.65 2.16
C TYR A 92 -5.03 6.06 2.60
N VAL A 93 -5.72 6.64 3.58
CA VAL A 93 -5.45 7.99 4.07
C VAL A 93 -4.10 8.07 4.77
N GLY A 94 -3.75 7.07 5.58
CA GLY A 94 -2.50 7.03 6.33
C GLY A 94 -1.27 6.94 5.44
N PHE A 95 -1.33 6.22 4.31
CA PHE A 95 -0.23 6.13 3.35
C PHE A 95 -0.27 7.18 2.23
N ASN A 96 -1.42 7.81 1.94
CA ASN A 96 -1.51 8.99 1.05
C ASN A 96 -1.17 10.33 1.75
N SER A 97 -0.35 10.24 2.79
CA SER A 97 0.19 11.35 3.56
C SER A 97 1.45 11.96 2.92
N PHE A 98 1.96 13.02 3.52
CA PHE A 98 3.21 13.66 3.11
C PHE A 98 4.37 12.65 3.03
N GLY A 99 4.97 12.55 1.85
CA GLY A 99 6.09 11.64 1.58
C GLY A 99 5.75 10.14 1.59
N GLY A 100 4.46 9.77 1.57
CA GLY A 100 4.03 8.37 1.58
C GLY A 100 4.42 7.62 2.87
N LYS A 101 4.46 8.35 3.99
CA LYS A 101 4.87 7.84 5.32
C LYS A 101 3.65 7.78 6.23
N TRP A 102 3.40 6.63 6.86
CA TRP A 102 2.25 6.42 7.74
C TRP A 102 1.94 7.63 8.65
N PHE A 103 0.85 8.33 8.36
CA PHE A 103 0.36 9.51 9.08
C PHE A 103 1.41 10.60 9.41
N ALA A 104 2.41 10.82 8.56
CA ALA A 104 3.50 11.78 8.81
C ALA A 104 3.12 13.25 8.62
N GLY A 105 1.96 13.55 8.04
CA GLY A 105 1.49 14.90 7.77
C GLY A 105 0.47 14.91 6.64
N TYR A 106 -0.43 15.90 6.65
CA TYR A 106 -1.34 16.12 5.54
C TYR A 106 -0.54 16.52 4.28
N ARG A 107 -0.92 15.97 3.14
CA ARG A 107 -0.24 16.26 1.88
C ARG A 107 -0.89 17.48 1.22
N CYS A 108 -0.23 18.62 1.34
CA CYS A 108 -0.55 19.80 0.54
C CYS A 108 0.04 19.70 -0.88
N ASP A 109 -0.48 20.48 -1.82
CA ASP A 109 0.16 20.71 -3.11
C ASP A 109 1.44 21.56 -2.97
N LYS A 110 2.05 21.93 -4.10
CA LYS A 110 3.28 22.74 -4.13
C LYS A 110 3.08 24.15 -3.55
N GLU A 111 1.84 24.64 -3.50
CA GLU A 111 1.47 25.95 -2.97
C GLU A 111 1.07 25.87 -1.48
N GLY A 112 1.11 24.67 -0.89
CA GLY A 112 0.77 24.46 0.51
C GLY A 112 -0.73 24.35 0.77
N LYS A 113 -1.57 24.22 -0.27
CA LYS A 113 -3.02 24.07 -0.13
C LYS A 113 -3.48 22.74 -0.73
N ARG A 114 -4.59 22.20 -0.28
CA ARG A 114 -5.29 21.12 -0.99
C ARG A 114 -6.75 21.17 -0.59
N ASP A 115 -7.40 22.26 -0.98
CA ASP A 115 -8.83 22.47 -0.96
C ASP A 115 -9.26 23.02 -2.32
#